data_AF-A0A2W6DHD6-F1
#
_entry.id   AF-A0A2W6DHD6-F1
#
_cell.length_a   1.000
_cell.length_b   1.000
_cell.length_c   1.000
_cell.angle_alpha   90.00
_cell.angle_beta   90.00
_cell.angle_gamma   90.00
#
_symmetry.space_group_name_H-M   'P 1'
#
loop_
_entity.id
_entity.type
_entity.pdbx_description
1 polymer ?
#
loop_
_entity_poly.entity_id
_entity_poly.type
_entity_poly.pdbx_seq_one_letter_code
_entity_poly.pdbx_strand_id
1 'polypeptide(L)'
;MESDRSQSQGDDDLLDDPGRLEAIDTGGLLRAAATAGAQVRSTAAAAEEAGLRRLAGERPRALVLLTRPGAASAAAPLLLALLGPSCPVPVVTTRSVPMWVGALDIVLANTTDPGDRELAEGLARAVRRGAQVVLTAPAEGPVAAAVAGRAVLVVPRIEVPPGLALPRSLTAGLLLLDALGLLATDVEALAGELDREAERDHVAHESLVNPAKSLALRLTGRTPLLWGTDPVATAVAGHCAGALAAHAGVVAHAAGFHEVAALPVLRREAIRGSAEADVFTDPFEDPIEDVPPHGALPAVRPVLLGVLADTDTDTGTEPERATALDALPAADVVTADAELMVRQGDPGAAASAAAVLALRFDFAALYLGLSLGVLGRPGWTGSVLE
;
A
#
# COMPACT_ATOMS: atom_id res chain seq x y z
N MET A 1 10.83 -21.76 34.10
CA MET A 1 9.85 -21.58 33.01
C MET A 1 9.39 -20.11 33.01
N GLU A 2 10.35 -19.19 33.15
CA GLU A 2 10.17 -17.74 33.30
C GLU A 2 11.13 -16.95 32.39
N SER A 3 11.95 -17.65 31.59
CA SER A 3 12.99 -17.06 30.74
C SER A 3 12.55 -16.79 29.30
N ASP A 4 11.26 -17.00 28.98
CA ASP A 4 10.75 -16.97 27.59
C ASP A 4 9.74 -15.84 27.35
N ARG A 5 9.39 -15.06 28.37
CA ARG A 5 8.47 -13.91 28.24
C ARG A 5 9.15 -12.58 27.95
N SER A 6 10.47 -12.50 28.10
CA SER A 6 11.26 -11.28 27.85
C SER A 6 11.69 -11.11 26.39
N GLN A 7 11.43 -12.06 25.50
CA GLN A 7 11.74 -11.95 24.06
C GLN A 7 10.58 -11.37 23.22
N SER A 8 9.44 -11.06 23.83
CA SER A 8 8.21 -10.59 23.15
C SER A 8 8.00 -9.07 23.22
N GLN A 9 8.82 -8.34 23.97
CA GLN A 9 8.95 -6.89 23.84
C GLN A 9 10.10 -6.65 22.88
N GLY A 10 9.86 -5.94 21.78
CA GLY A 10 10.91 -5.59 20.83
C GLY A 10 12.10 -4.98 21.57
N ASP A 11 13.31 -5.32 21.14
CA ASP A 11 14.52 -4.66 21.59
C ASP A 11 14.46 -3.23 21.02
N ASP A 12 13.82 -2.27 21.71
CA ASP A 12 13.65 -0.89 21.22
C ASP A 12 15.03 -0.27 20.86
N ASP A 13 16.08 -0.67 21.57
CA ASP A 13 17.49 -0.32 21.29
C ASP A 13 18.00 -0.87 19.94
N LEU A 14 17.40 -1.92 19.37
CA LEU A 14 17.77 -2.47 18.06
C LEU A 14 17.42 -1.51 16.93
N LEU A 15 16.28 -0.81 16.99
CA LEU A 15 15.88 0.11 15.93
C LEU A 15 16.83 1.32 15.84
N ASP A 16 17.52 1.65 16.93
CA ASP A 16 18.50 2.74 17.01
C ASP A 16 19.96 2.27 16.86
N ASP A 17 20.18 0.99 16.50
CA ASP A 17 21.49 0.44 16.11
C ASP A 17 21.49 0.09 14.61
N PRO A 18 21.92 1.03 13.73
CA PRO A 18 21.97 0.80 12.28
C PRO A 18 22.85 -0.39 11.89
N GLY A 19 23.96 -0.60 12.61
CA GLY A 19 24.89 -1.69 12.32
C GLY A 19 24.28 -3.06 12.59
N ARG A 20 23.49 -3.18 13.67
CA ARG A 20 22.71 -4.40 13.93
C ARG A 20 21.60 -4.59 12.90
N LEU A 21 20.87 -3.54 12.52
CA LEU A 21 19.81 -3.61 11.50
C LEU A 21 20.33 -4.09 10.15
N GLU A 22 21.45 -3.54 9.68
CA GLU A 22 22.09 -3.97 8.43
C GLU A 22 22.59 -5.41 8.50
N ALA A 23 23.09 -5.85 9.66
CA ALA A 23 23.55 -7.22 9.85
C ALA A 23 22.39 -8.24 9.81
N ILE A 24 21.19 -7.87 10.24
CA ILE A 24 20.00 -8.75 10.21
C ILE A 24 19.22 -8.66 8.89
N ASP A 25 19.27 -7.55 8.16
CA ASP A 25 18.67 -7.39 6.82
C ASP A 25 19.49 -8.08 5.72
N THR A 26 19.70 -9.38 5.87
CA THR A 26 20.46 -10.22 4.92
C THR A 26 19.82 -10.29 3.53
N GLY A 27 18.51 -10.04 3.43
CA GLY A 27 17.76 -9.99 2.18
C GLY A 27 17.85 -8.65 1.45
N GLY A 28 18.42 -7.61 2.08
CA GLY A 28 18.47 -6.26 1.52
C GLY A 28 17.10 -5.64 1.29
N LEU A 29 16.12 -5.95 2.15
CA LEU A 29 14.74 -5.50 2.03
C LEU A 29 14.62 -3.99 2.19
N LEU A 30 15.35 -3.38 3.13
CA LEU A 30 15.35 -1.94 3.34
C LEU A 30 15.88 -1.22 2.10
N ARG A 31 16.95 -1.76 1.51
CA ARG A 31 17.50 -1.26 0.24
C ARG A 31 16.51 -1.43 -0.91
N ALA A 32 15.81 -2.56 -0.97
CA ALA A 32 14.82 -2.80 -2.02
C ALA A 32 13.62 -1.83 -1.92
N ALA A 33 13.11 -1.57 -0.71
CA ALA A 33 12.06 -0.59 -0.47
C ALA A 33 12.51 0.82 -0.89
N ALA A 34 13.75 1.19 -0.58
CA ALA A 34 14.35 2.48 -0.99
C ALA A 34 14.47 2.66 -2.51
N THR A 35 14.27 1.61 -3.33
CA THR A 35 14.24 1.74 -4.80
C THR A 35 12.90 2.25 -5.35
N ALA A 36 11.92 2.60 -4.51
CA ALA A 36 10.58 3.00 -4.93
C ALA A 36 10.57 4.07 -6.05
N GLY A 37 11.32 5.18 -5.90
CA GLY A 37 11.40 6.20 -6.95
C GLY A 37 12.10 5.70 -8.23
N ALA A 38 13.11 4.83 -8.11
CA ALA A 38 13.73 4.17 -9.26
C ALA A 38 12.76 3.21 -9.99
N GLN A 39 11.89 2.51 -9.25
CA GLN A 39 10.83 1.69 -9.84
C GLN A 39 9.86 2.55 -10.65
N VAL A 40 9.46 3.73 -10.16
CA VAL A 40 8.60 4.67 -10.89
C VAL A 40 9.25 5.10 -12.20
N ARG A 41 10.47 5.65 -12.15
CA ARG A 41 11.19 6.11 -13.35
C ARG A 41 11.42 4.99 -14.36
N SER A 42 11.82 3.81 -13.88
CA SER A 42 12.01 2.64 -14.74
C SER A 42 10.72 2.20 -15.41
N THR A 43 9.58 2.26 -14.71
CA THR A 43 8.28 1.87 -15.25
C THR A 43 7.81 2.88 -16.29
N ALA A 44 8.01 4.18 -16.04
CA ALA A 44 7.70 5.24 -16.99
C ALA A 44 8.49 5.08 -18.29
N ALA A 45 9.80 4.85 -18.21
CA ALA A 45 10.64 4.59 -19.38
C ALA A 45 10.18 3.35 -20.16
N ALA A 46 9.91 2.23 -19.47
CA ALA A 46 9.44 1.01 -20.09
C ALA A 46 8.05 1.16 -20.76
N ALA A 47 7.15 1.95 -20.16
CA ALA A 47 5.83 2.23 -20.72
C ALA A 47 5.90 3.12 -21.97
N GLU A 48 6.80 4.11 -21.98
CA GLU A 48 7.08 4.94 -23.15
C GLU A 48 7.60 4.08 -24.31
N GLU A 49 8.60 3.23 -24.05
CA GLU A 49 9.16 2.32 -25.06
C GLU A 49 8.14 1.29 -25.57
N ALA A 50 7.24 0.80 -24.71
CA ALA A 50 6.15 -0.10 -25.08
C ALA A 50 5.05 0.61 -25.91
N GLY A 51 5.12 1.94 -26.04
CA GLY A 51 4.20 2.75 -26.80
C GLY A 51 2.84 2.91 -26.14
N LEU A 52 2.79 3.02 -24.81
CA LEU A 52 1.55 3.25 -24.03
C LEU A 52 0.83 4.51 -24.50
N ARG A 53 1.56 5.56 -24.88
CA ARG A 53 1.01 6.82 -25.42
C ARG A 53 0.15 6.64 -26.68
N ARG A 54 0.19 5.48 -27.36
CA ARG A 54 -0.72 5.17 -28.48
C ARG A 54 -2.18 5.06 -28.05
N LEU A 55 -2.44 4.86 -26.76
CA LEU A 55 -3.79 4.88 -26.18
C LEU A 55 -4.30 6.30 -25.90
N ALA A 56 -3.51 7.33 -26.22
CA ALA A 56 -3.90 8.72 -25.97
C ALA A 56 -5.19 9.08 -26.71
N GLY A 57 -6.17 9.61 -25.97
CA GLY A 57 -7.47 10.02 -26.52
C GLY A 57 -8.47 8.88 -26.75
N GLU A 58 -8.09 7.62 -26.46
CA GLU A 58 -9.04 6.51 -26.44
C GLU A 58 -10.08 6.70 -25.33
N ARG A 59 -11.33 6.32 -25.60
CA ARG A 59 -12.42 6.34 -24.63
C ARG A 59 -13.00 4.95 -24.49
N PRO A 60 -12.46 4.12 -23.58
CA PRO A 60 -12.93 2.76 -23.42
C PRO A 60 -14.38 2.74 -22.91
N ARG A 61 -15.14 1.73 -23.34
CA ARG A 61 -16.45 1.38 -22.79
C ARG A 61 -16.34 0.99 -21.31
N ALA A 62 -15.28 0.26 -20.95
CA ALA A 62 -14.96 -0.10 -19.59
C ALA A 62 -13.44 -0.23 -19.41
N LEU A 63 -12.94 0.20 -18.25
CA LEU A 63 -11.58 -0.06 -17.79
C LEU A 63 -11.62 -1.22 -16.78
N VAL A 64 -10.96 -2.33 -17.13
CA VAL A 64 -10.92 -3.52 -16.30
C VAL A 64 -9.56 -3.61 -15.61
N LEU A 65 -9.55 -3.52 -14.28
CA LEU A 65 -8.36 -3.65 -13.44
C LEU A 65 -8.29 -5.06 -12.88
N LEU A 66 -7.28 -5.84 -13.27
CA LEU A 66 -7.11 -7.20 -12.77
C LEU A 66 -6.43 -7.22 -11.39
N THR A 67 -7.08 -7.82 -10.39
CA THR A 67 -6.56 -8.00 -9.03
C THR A 67 -5.92 -9.39 -8.87
N ARG A 68 -4.76 -9.59 -9.49
CA ARG A 68 -3.93 -10.81 -9.30
C ARG A 68 -3.13 -10.75 -7.99
N PRO A 69 -2.66 -11.91 -7.47
CA PRO A 69 -1.76 -11.94 -6.33
C PRO A 69 -0.55 -11.02 -6.52
N GLY A 70 -0.10 -10.40 -5.42
CA GLY A 70 0.98 -9.40 -5.44
C GLY A 70 0.45 -7.96 -5.56
N ALA A 71 1.26 -7.07 -6.14
CA ALA A 71 1.03 -5.62 -6.12
C ALA A 71 -0.27 -5.17 -6.80
N ALA A 72 -0.85 -5.96 -7.70
CA ALA A 72 -2.11 -5.63 -8.36
C ALA A 72 -3.30 -5.54 -7.38
N SER A 73 -3.25 -6.32 -6.30
CA SER A 73 -4.30 -6.34 -5.27
C SER A 73 -4.32 -5.06 -4.42
N ALA A 74 -3.19 -4.35 -4.33
CA ALA A 74 -3.07 -3.03 -3.70
C ALA A 74 -3.27 -1.88 -4.71
N ALA A 75 -2.70 -2.01 -5.92
CA ALA A 75 -2.76 -0.95 -6.93
C ALA A 75 -4.17 -0.72 -7.48
N ALA A 76 -4.97 -1.76 -7.73
CA ALA A 76 -6.27 -1.58 -8.36
C ALA A 76 -7.30 -0.82 -7.47
N PRO A 77 -7.44 -1.11 -6.15
CA PRO A 77 -8.27 -0.29 -5.27
C PRO A 77 -7.79 1.16 -5.18
N LEU A 78 -6.47 1.40 -5.15
CA LEU A 78 -5.89 2.75 -5.15
C LEU A 78 -6.24 3.52 -6.43
N LEU A 79 -6.04 2.92 -7.59
CA LEU A 79 -6.39 3.52 -8.88
C LEU A 79 -7.89 3.82 -8.98
N LEU A 80 -8.74 2.91 -8.50
CA LEU A 80 -10.18 3.11 -8.44
C LEU A 80 -10.55 4.27 -7.52
N ALA A 81 -9.96 4.35 -6.34
CA ALA A 81 -10.20 5.43 -5.38
C ALA A 81 -9.75 6.80 -5.91
N LEU A 82 -8.59 6.85 -6.58
CA LEU A 82 -8.05 8.07 -7.19
C LEU A 82 -8.92 8.60 -8.34
N LEU A 83 -9.59 7.72 -9.10
CA LEU A 83 -10.54 8.12 -10.14
C LEU A 83 -11.84 8.70 -9.58
N GLY A 84 -12.23 8.27 -8.37
CA GLY A 84 -13.40 8.78 -7.66
C GLY A 84 -14.73 8.58 -8.40
N PRO A 85 -15.82 9.15 -7.87
CA PRO A 85 -17.15 9.01 -8.46
C PRO A 85 -17.33 9.80 -9.77
N SER A 86 -16.47 10.78 -10.05
CA SER A 86 -16.52 11.64 -11.22
C SER A 86 -15.93 11.01 -12.49
N CYS A 87 -15.37 9.80 -12.38
CA CYS A 87 -14.78 9.09 -13.52
C CYS A 87 -15.83 8.86 -14.62
N PRO A 88 -15.59 9.33 -15.87
CA PRO A 88 -16.55 9.20 -16.96
C PRO A 88 -16.62 7.80 -17.58
N VAL A 89 -15.77 6.87 -17.12
CA VAL A 89 -15.62 5.52 -17.64
C VAL A 89 -15.94 4.51 -16.53
N PRO A 90 -16.79 3.50 -16.77
CA PRO A 90 -16.98 2.39 -15.84
C PRO A 90 -15.66 1.66 -15.55
N VAL A 91 -15.27 1.61 -14.27
CA VAL A 91 -14.08 0.88 -13.82
C VAL A 91 -14.52 -0.41 -13.11
N VAL A 92 -13.99 -1.54 -13.54
CA VAL A 92 -14.33 -2.87 -13.00
C VAL A 92 -13.08 -3.52 -12.42
N THR A 93 -13.08 -3.82 -11.13
CA THR A 93 -12.03 -4.61 -10.48
C THR A 93 -12.43 -6.08 -10.44
N THR A 94 -11.53 -6.98 -10.86
CA THR A 94 -11.83 -8.42 -10.95
C THR A 94 -10.55 -9.26 -10.93
N ARG A 95 -10.61 -10.49 -10.42
CA ARG A 95 -9.44 -11.40 -10.39
C ARG A 95 -9.12 -12.05 -11.73
N SER A 96 -10.10 -12.11 -12.63
CA SER A 96 -10.00 -12.74 -13.93
C SER A 96 -10.67 -11.89 -15.01
N VAL A 97 -10.23 -12.04 -16.26
CA VAL A 97 -10.77 -11.30 -17.40
C VAL A 97 -12.25 -11.67 -17.61
N PRO A 98 -13.20 -10.71 -17.50
CA PRO A 98 -14.61 -10.98 -17.70
C PRO A 98 -14.93 -11.43 -19.13
N MET A 99 -15.96 -12.27 -19.27
CA MET A 99 -16.35 -12.84 -20.57
C MET A 99 -16.88 -11.83 -21.58
N TRP A 100 -17.38 -10.68 -21.10
CA TRP A 100 -17.93 -9.60 -21.93
C TRP A 100 -16.87 -8.63 -22.47
N VAL A 101 -15.61 -8.76 -22.04
CA VAL A 101 -14.49 -7.93 -22.52
C VAL A 101 -14.32 -8.08 -24.03
N GLY A 102 -14.24 -6.96 -24.74
CA GLY A 102 -14.10 -6.90 -26.18
C GLY A 102 -13.36 -5.66 -26.67
N ALA A 103 -13.48 -5.37 -27.97
CA ALA A 103 -12.64 -4.39 -28.67
C ALA A 103 -12.72 -2.93 -28.21
N LEU A 104 -13.70 -2.58 -27.37
CA LEU A 104 -13.87 -1.24 -26.82
C LEU A 104 -13.45 -1.15 -25.35
N ASP A 105 -12.95 -2.24 -24.76
CA ASP A 105 -12.52 -2.27 -23.36
C ASP A 105 -10.99 -2.29 -23.26
N ILE A 106 -10.49 -1.71 -22.17
CA ILE A 106 -9.07 -1.76 -21.82
C ILE A 106 -8.91 -2.62 -20.57
N VAL A 107 -7.95 -3.53 -20.60
CA VAL A 107 -7.58 -4.38 -19.46
C VAL A 107 -6.20 -3.99 -18.96
N LEU A 108 -6.11 -3.56 -17.70
CA LEU A 108 -4.85 -3.38 -16.97
C LEU A 108 -4.57 -4.64 -16.15
N ALA A 109 -3.37 -5.20 -16.32
CA ALA A 109 -2.91 -6.37 -15.60
C ALA A 109 -1.47 -6.19 -15.12
N ASN A 110 -1.17 -6.72 -13.94
CA ASN A 110 0.16 -6.72 -13.36
C ASN A 110 0.44 -8.11 -12.79
N THR A 111 1.61 -8.67 -13.06
CA THR A 111 2.06 -9.93 -12.44
C THR A 111 3.57 -9.94 -12.26
N THR A 112 4.01 -10.57 -11.18
CA THR A 112 5.41 -10.99 -10.98
C THR A 112 5.59 -12.48 -11.25
N ASP A 113 4.51 -13.24 -11.38
CA ASP A 113 4.51 -14.65 -11.77
C ASP A 113 4.31 -14.75 -13.30
N PRO A 114 5.36 -15.06 -14.08
CA PRO A 114 5.25 -15.24 -15.52
C PRO A 114 4.50 -16.53 -15.90
N GLY A 115 4.36 -17.47 -14.97
CA GLY A 115 3.74 -18.78 -15.12
C GLY A 115 2.24 -18.82 -14.86
N ASP A 116 1.62 -17.72 -14.45
CA ASP A 116 0.18 -17.65 -14.12
C ASP A 116 -0.69 -18.04 -15.33
N ARG A 117 -1.13 -19.30 -15.33
CA ARG A 117 -1.90 -19.88 -16.44
C ARG A 117 -3.29 -19.26 -16.58
N GLU A 118 -3.96 -18.95 -15.47
CA GLU A 118 -5.29 -18.35 -15.50
C GLU A 118 -5.23 -16.95 -16.11
N LEU A 119 -4.21 -16.17 -15.72
CA LEU A 119 -3.95 -14.85 -16.30
C LEU A 119 -3.63 -14.97 -17.80
N ALA A 120 -2.70 -15.85 -18.18
CA ALA A 120 -2.33 -16.07 -19.58
C ALA A 120 -3.55 -16.42 -20.45
N GLU A 121 -4.39 -17.36 -20.01
CA GLU A 121 -5.62 -17.75 -20.73
C GLU A 121 -6.65 -16.62 -20.81
N GLY A 122 -6.78 -15.83 -19.73
CA GLY A 122 -7.63 -14.64 -19.69
C GLY A 122 -7.19 -13.56 -20.67
N LEU A 123 -5.91 -13.19 -20.65
CA LEU A 123 -5.36 -12.16 -21.52
C LEU A 123 -5.37 -12.59 -23.00
N ALA A 124 -5.06 -13.86 -23.28
CA ALA A 124 -5.17 -14.39 -24.64
C ALA A 124 -6.61 -14.29 -25.17
N ARG A 125 -7.63 -14.50 -24.30
CA ARG A 125 -9.04 -14.30 -24.65
C ARG A 125 -9.38 -12.82 -24.90
N ALA A 126 -8.90 -11.91 -24.05
CA ALA A 126 -9.13 -10.47 -24.20
C ALA A 126 -8.60 -9.98 -25.55
N VAL A 127 -7.33 -10.28 -25.85
CA VAL A 127 -6.66 -9.90 -27.10
C VAL A 127 -7.35 -10.51 -28.32
N ARG A 128 -7.81 -11.78 -28.27
CA ARG A 128 -8.57 -12.39 -29.38
C ARG A 128 -9.91 -11.70 -29.64
N ARG A 129 -10.51 -11.08 -28.63
CA ARG A 129 -11.75 -10.28 -28.76
C ARG A 129 -11.48 -8.82 -29.14
N GLY A 130 -10.22 -8.47 -29.38
CA GLY A 130 -9.78 -7.13 -29.78
C GLY A 130 -9.59 -6.16 -28.63
N ALA A 131 -9.75 -6.59 -27.37
CA ALA A 131 -9.55 -5.71 -26.23
C ALA A 131 -8.10 -5.22 -26.17
N GLN A 132 -7.93 -3.95 -25.83
CA GLN A 132 -6.62 -3.38 -25.58
C GLN A 132 -6.14 -3.86 -24.20
N VAL A 133 -4.88 -4.30 -24.14
CA VAL A 133 -4.28 -4.83 -22.91
C VAL A 133 -3.03 -4.04 -22.58
N VAL A 134 -2.94 -3.58 -21.33
CA VAL A 134 -1.72 -3.05 -20.72
C VAL A 134 -1.28 -4.03 -19.65
N LEU A 135 -0.11 -4.63 -19.84
CA LEU A 135 0.42 -5.67 -18.97
C LEU A 135 1.77 -5.24 -18.42
N THR A 136 1.90 -5.22 -17.09
CA THR A 136 3.21 -5.17 -16.43
C THR A 136 3.62 -6.58 -16.01
N ALA A 137 4.63 -7.16 -16.66
CA ALA A 137 5.07 -8.52 -16.42
C ALA A 137 6.51 -8.76 -16.90
N PRO A 138 7.20 -9.81 -16.42
CA PRO A 138 8.45 -10.27 -17.04
C PRO A 138 8.30 -10.46 -18.56
N ALA A 139 9.38 -10.23 -19.31
CA ALA A 139 9.35 -10.31 -20.78
C ALA A 139 9.15 -11.74 -21.30
N GLU A 140 9.41 -12.74 -20.47
CA GLU A 140 9.35 -14.16 -20.81
C GLU A 140 8.23 -14.87 -20.06
N GLY A 141 7.85 -16.04 -20.57
CA GLY A 141 6.89 -16.94 -19.96
C GLY A 141 5.48 -16.91 -20.57
N PRO A 142 4.60 -17.83 -20.12
CA PRO A 142 3.25 -17.98 -20.65
C PRO A 142 2.42 -16.70 -20.69
N VAL A 143 2.50 -15.86 -19.66
CA VAL A 143 1.72 -14.61 -19.59
C VAL A 143 2.14 -13.62 -20.68
N ALA A 144 3.45 -13.39 -20.86
CA ALA A 144 3.96 -12.50 -21.92
C ALA A 144 3.67 -13.06 -23.32
N ALA A 145 3.85 -14.37 -23.51
CA ALA A 145 3.55 -15.05 -24.78
C ALA A 145 2.07 -14.93 -25.17
N ALA A 146 1.15 -14.93 -24.20
CA ALA A 146 -0.28 -14.84 -24.43
C ALA A 146 -0.71 -13.56 -25.17
N VAL A 147 0.05 -12.47 -24.96
CA VAL A 147 -0.27 -11.13 -25.47
C VAL A 147 0.77 -10.60 -26.46
N ALA A 148 1.75 -11.42 -26.84
CA ALA A 148 2.87 -11.03 -27.70
C ALA A 148 2.40 -10.29 -28.97
N GLY A 149 2.98 -9.11 -29.19
CA GLY A 149 2.71 -8.23 -30.34
C GLY A 149 1.32 -7.58 -30.37
N ARG A 150 0.48 -7.78 -29.35
CA ARG A 150 -0.93 -7.34 -29.33
C ARG A 150 -1.34 -6.59 -28.07
N ALA A 151 -0.39 -6.31 -27.18
CA ALA A 151 -0.59 -5.57 -25.94
C ALA A 151 0.56 -4.57 -25.73
N VAL A 152 0.34 -3.61 -24.84
CA VAL A 152 1.41 -2.79 -24.27
C VAL A 152 2.03 -3.57 -23.12
N LEU A 153 3.21 -4.13 -23.34
CA LEU A 153 3.96 -4.88 -22.33
C LEU A 153 5.01 -3.98 -21.67
N VAL A 154 4.78 -3.61 -20.41
CA VAL A 154 5.70 -2.85 -19.58
C VAL A 154 6.59 -3.82 -18.81
N VAL A 155 7.82 -4.00 -19.27
CA VAL A 155 8.77 -4.95 -18.67
C VAL A 155 9.47 -4.31 -17.46
N PRO A 156 9.34 -4.89 -16.24
CA PRO A 156 10.07 -4.43 -15.07
C PRO A 156 11.60 -4.52 -15.25
N ARG A 157 12.35 -3.48 -14.87
CA ARG A 157 13.83 -3.48 -14.92
C ARG A 157 14.49 -3.43 -13.54
N ILE A 158 13.76 -2.95 -12.54
CA ILE A 158 14.18 -2.96 -11.14
C ILE A 158 13.51 -4.16 -10.50
N GLU A 159 14.28 -5.19 -10.18
CA GLU A 159 13.81 -6.36 -9.44
C GLU A 159 13.69 -6.02 -7.96
N VAL A 160 12.56 -6.40 -7.36
CA VAL A 160 12.31 -6.22 -5.92
C VAL A 160 11.66 -7.48 -5.37
N PRO A 161 11.90 -7.81 -4.09
CA PRO A 161 11.23 -8.90 -3.42
C PRO A 161 9.69 -8.76 -3.44
N PRO A 162 8.95 -9.87 -3.29
CA PRO A 162 7.49 -9.82 -3.17
C PRO A 162 7.06 -8.88 -2.05
N GLY A 163 5.95 -8.17 -2.27
CA GLY A 163 5.44 -7.14 -1.35
C GLY A 163 5.82 -5.71 -1.77
N LEU A 164 7.03 -5.51 -2.33
CA LEU A 164 7.59 -4.17 -2.56
C LEU A 164 7.40 -3.63 -3.99
N ALA A 165 6.53 -4.26 -4.79
CA ALA A 165 6.30 -3.92 -6.21
C ALA A 165 5.11 -2.97 -6.44
N LEU A 166 4.54 -2.37 -5.38
CA LEU A 166 3.44 -1.40 -5.50
C LEU A 166 3.85 -0.17 -6.34
N PRO A 167 5.01 0.49 -6.12
CA PRO A 167 5.39 1.68 -6.89
C PRO A 167 5.34 1.45 -8.41
N ARG A 168 5.86 0.30 -8.85
CA ARG A 168 5.79 -0.14 -10.25
C ARG A 168 4.35 -0.31 -10.74
N SER A 169 3.52 -1.05 -10.00
CA SER A 169 2.17 -1.39 -10.46
C SER A 169 1.23 -0.18 -10.46
N LEU A 170 1.35 0.67 -9.44
CA LEU A 170 0.65 1.94 -9.36
C LEU A 170 1.06 2.86 -10.51
N THR A 171 2.37 3.00 -10.79
CA THR A 171 2.88 3.83 -11.89
C THR A 171 2.34 3.40 -13.26
N ALA A 172 2.33 2.09 -13.54
CA ALA A 172 1.77 1.59 -14.80
C ALA A 172 0.28 1.94 -14.96
N GLY A 173 -0.48 1.88 -13.86
CA GLY A 173 -1.86 2.33 -13.83
C GLY A 173 -2.01 3.84 -14.02
N LEU A 174 -1.25 4.65 -13.28
CA LEU A 174 -1.29 6.11 -13.37
C LEU A 174 -0.96 6.60 -14.79
N LEU A 175 0.06 6.01 -15.43
CA LEU A 175 0.41 6.33 -16.82
C LEU A 175 -0.71 5.95 -17.81
N LEU A 176 -1.43 4.85 -17.56
CA LEU A 176 -2.59 4.49 -18.37
C LEU A 176 -3.73 5.50 -18.16
N LEU A 177 -4.03 5.87 -16.91
CA LEU A 177 -5.08 6.84 -16.60
C LEU A 177 -4.76 8.23 -17.19
N ASP A 178 -3.50 8.64 -17.14
CA ASP A 178 -3.01 9.88 -17.76
C ASP A 178 -3.16 9.83 -19.29
N ALA A 179 -2.73 8.73 -19.93
CA ALA A 179 -2.91 8.54 -21.38
C ALA A 179 -4.39 8.60 -21.79
N LEU A 180 -5.31 8.05 -21.00
CA LEU A 180 -6.74 8.10 -21.26
C LEU A 180 -7.38 9.46 -20.92
N GLY A 181 -6.63 10.40 -20.34
CA GLY A 181 -7.14 11.68 -19.86
C GLY A 181 -8.14 11.52 -18.71
N LEU A 182 -8.02 10.46 -17.91
CA LEU A 182 -8.88 10.18 -16.77
C LEU A 182 -8.31 10.75 -15.46
N LEU A 183 -6.97 10.76 -15.32
CA LEU A 183 -6.28 11.31 -14.16
C LEU A 183 -4.90 11.80 -14.58
N ALA A 184 -4.66 13.11 -14.52
CA ALA A 184 -3.34 13.67 -14.81
C ALA A 184 -2.37 13.37 -13.66
N THR A 185 -1.15 12.94 -13.97
CA THR A 185 -0.15 12.61 -12.95
C THR A 185 1.26 12.96 -13.41
N ASP A 186 2.00 13.72 -12.60
CA ASP A 186 3.44 13.88 -12.77
C ASP A 186 4.18 12.73 -12.08
N VAL A 187 4.60 11.74 -12.87
CA VAL A 187 5.31 10.56 -12.35
C VAL A 187 6.75 10.87 -11.91
N GLU A 188 7.37 11.95 -12.40
CA GLU A 188 8.71 12.34 -11.95
C GLU A 188 8.62 13.03 -10.58
N ALA A 189 7.61 13.87 -10.37
CA ALA A 189 7.30 14.42 -9.06
C ALA A 189 7.00 13.30 -8.05
N LEU A 190 6.16 12.32 -8.41
CA LEU A 190 5.89 11.12 -7.61
C LEU A 190 7.18 10.37 -7.25
N ALA A 191 8.07 10.14 -8.22
CA ALA A 191 9.35 9.47 -7.97
C ALA A 191 10.21 10.25 -6.96
N GLY A 192 10.26 11.58 -7.08
CA GLY A 192 10.97 12.44 -6.14
C GLY A 192 10.37 12.47 -4.74
N GLU A 193 9.04 12.36 -4.59
CA GLU A 193 8.37 12.20 -3.28
C GLU A 193 8.76 10.87 -2.62
N LEU A 194 8.80 9.78 -3.38
CA LEU A 194 9.20 8.47 -2.87
C LEU A 194 10.69 8.40 -2.51
N ASP A 195 11.56 9.03 -3.30
CA ASP A 195 13.00 9.13 -2.99
C ASP A 195 13.22 9.90 -1.66
N ARG A 196 12.47 10.99 -1.44
CA ARG A 196 12.54 11.76 -0.18
C ARG A 196 12.01 11.01 1.02
N GLU A 197 10.91 10.27 0.87
CA GLU A 197 10.40 9.44 1.97
C GLU A 197 11.41 8.33 2.31
N ALA A 198 11.97 7.66 1.30
CA ALA A 198 13.01 6.64 1.52
C ALA A 198 14.27 7.19 2.22
N GLU A 199 14.65 8.45 1.94
CA GLU A 199 15.75 9.12 2.65
C GLU A 199 15.39 9.38 4.12
N ARG A 200 14.17 9.83 4.42
CA ARG A 200 13.69 10.05 5.79
C ARG A 200 13.58 8.74 6.59
N ASP A 201 13.17 7.68 5.91
CA ASP A 201 13.03 6.34 6.48
C ASP A 201 14.35 5.56 6.51
N HIS A 202 15.47 6.17 6.15
CA HIS A 202 16.76 5.51 6.05
C HIS A 202 17.23 4.91 7.39
N VAL A 203 17.90 3.75 7.31
CA VAL A 203 18.33 2.94 8.47
C VAL A 203 19.23 3.70 9.44
N ALA A 204 20.04 4.62 8.93
CA ALA A 204 20.96 5.44 9.71
C ALA A 204 20.27 6.52 10.58
N HIS A 205 18.99 6.81 10.35
CA HIS A 205 18.25 7.82 11.12
C HIS A 205 17.69 7.22 12.41
N GLU A 206 17.85 7.93 13.52
CA GLU A 206 17.29 7.54 14.82
C GLU A 206 15.76 7.50 14.76
N SER A 207 15.16 6.65 15.58
CA SER A 207 13.72 6.40 15.68
C SER A 207 12.89 7.66 15.89
N LEU A 208 13.44 8.67 16.58
CA LEU A 208 12.80 9.96 16.83
C LEU A 208 12.54 10.79 15.57
N VAL A 209 13.41 10.68 14.55
CA VAL A 209 13.32 11.47 13.31
C VAL A 209 12.91 10.64 12.09
N ASN A 210 13.00 9.31 12.19
CA ASN A 210 12.59 8.37 11.17
C ASN A 210 11.09 8.01 11.33
N PRO A 211 10.21 8.45 10.42
CA PRO A 211 8.78 8.27 10.58
C PRO A 211 8.35 6.79 10.54
N ALA A 212 9.00 5.95 9.73
CA ALA A 212 8.74 4.51 9.71
C ALA A 212 9.16 3.78 10.99
N LYS A 213 10.33 4.08 11.58
CA LYS A 213 10.74 3.50 12.88
C LYS A 213 9.82 3.94 14.00
N SER A 214 9.49 5.23 14.05
CA SER A 214 8.50 5.79 14.97
C SER A 214 7.16 5.06 14.86
N LEU A 215 6.70 4.76 13.63
CA LEU A 215 5.48 4.01 13.40
C LEU A 215 5.62 2.54 13.86
N ALA A 216 6.73 1.87 13.54
CA ALA A 216 6.98 0.50 13.97
C ALA A 216 6.95 0.34 15.50
N LEU A 217 7.54 1.27 16.24
CA LEU A 217 7.50 1.30 17.71
C LEU A 217 6.06 1.41 18.24
N ARG A 218 5.23 2.29 17.64
CA ARG A 218 3.82 2.43 18.06
C ARG A 218 2.98 1.18 17.80
N LEU A 219 3.33 0.38 16.79
CA LEU A 219 2.63 -0.85 16.43
C LEU A 219 3.14 -2.10 17.18
N THR A 220 4.29 -2.01 17.84
CA THR A 220 4.92 -3.14 18.52
C THR A 220 4.02 -3.70 19.62
N GLY A 221 3.75 -5.01 19.57
CA GLY A 221 2.92 -5.71 20.56
C GLY A 221 1.42 -5.39 20.51
N ARG A 222 0.93 -4.69 19.47
CA ARG A 222 -0.47 -4.25 19.34
C ARG A 222 -1.12 -4.80 18.07
N THR A 223 -2.46 -4.86 18.06
CA THR A 223 -3.25 -5.16 16.86
C THR A 223 -3.61 -3.84 16.15
N PRO A 224 -3.04 -3.52 14.98
CA PRO A 224 -3.32 -2.26 14.30
C PRO A 224 -4.73 -2.24 13.68
N LEU A 225 -5.46 -1.15 13.91
CA LEU A 225 -6.73 -0.85 13.24
C LEU A 225 -6.50 0.34 12.31
N LEU A 226 -6.22 0.06 11.04
CA LEU A 226 -5.84 1.05 10.03
C LEU A 226 -7.09 1.58 9.34
N TRP A 227 -7.55 2.77 9.71
CA TRP A 227 -8.81 3.32 9.22
C TRP A 227 -8.60 4.55 8.34
N GLY A 228 -9.01 4.44 7.08
CA GLY A 228 -8.92 5.54 6.13
C GLY A 228 -10.04 6.56 6.35
N THR A 229 -9.71 7.85 6.42
CA THR A 229 -10.68 8.95 6.52
C THR A 229 -11.23 9.40 5.17
N ASP A 230 -10.79 8.76 4.09
CA ASP A 230 -11.23 8.99 2.71
C ASP A 230 -11.05 7.70 1.87
N PRO A 231 -11.64 7.60 0.66
CA PRO A 231 -11.52 6.41 -0.17
C PRO A 231 -10.09 6.05 -0.57
N VAL A 232 -9.21 7.02 -0.80
CA VAL A 232 -7.82 6.77 -1.19
C VAL A 232 -7.05 6.25 0.01
N ALA A 233 -7.17 6.88 1.18
CA ALA A 233 -6.58 6.40 2.42
C ALA A 233 -7.12 5.03 2.84
N THR A 234 -8.38 4.71 2.54
CA THR A 234 -8.96 3.37 2.78
C THR A 234 -8.26 2.32 1.91
N ALA A 235 -8.01 2.62 0.63
CA ALA A 235 -7.25 1.74 -0.24
C ALA A 235 -5.77 1.60 0.22
N VAL A 236 -5.15 2.70 0.70
CA VAL A 236 -3.81 2.65 1.31
C VAL A 236 -3.82 1.76 2.57
N ALA A 237 -4.82 1.90 3.45
CA ALA A 237 -4.96 1.08 4.66
C ALA A 237 -4.96 -0.42 4.35
N GLY A 238 -5.67 -0.83 3.28
CA GLY A 238 -5.68 -2.21 2.80
C GLY A 238 -4.30 -2.71 2.37
N HIS A 239 -3.52 -1.86 1.69
CA HIS A 239 -2.13 -2.17 1.36
C HIS A 239 -1.25 -2.26 2.62
N CYS A 240 -1.35 -1.30 3.53
CA CYS A 240 -0.59 -1.27 4.78
C CYS A 240 -0.82 -2.51 5.65
N ALA A 241 -2.08 -2.97 5.74
CA ALA A 241 -2.40 -4.22 6.43
C ALA A 241 -1.75 -5.44 5.75
N GLY A 242 -1.71 -5.45 4.41
CA GLY A 242 -0.98 -6.44 3.63
C GLY A 242 0.53 -6.40 3.86
N ALA A 243 1.14 -5.21 3.93
CA ALA A 243 2.57 -5.03 4.19
C ALA A 243 2.96 -5.53 5.59
N LEU A 244 2.18 -5.18 6.62
CA LEU A 244 2.36 -5.69 7.99
C LEU A 244 2.26 -7.22 8.04
N ALA A 245 1.30 -7.81 7.33
CA ALA A 245 1.16 -9.26 7.27
C ALA A 245 2.33 -9.92 6.52
N ALA A 246 2.77 -9.34 5.40
CA ALA A 246 3.82 -9.88 4.54
C ALA A 246 5.22 -9.80 5.17
N HIS A 247 5.50 -8.72 5.89
CA HIS A 247 6.85 -8.40 6.36
C HIS A 247 7.02 -8.53 7.88
N ALA A 248 5.98 -8.27 8.68
CA ALA A 248 6.06 -8.40 10.13
C ALA A 248 5.30 -9.61 10.70
N GLY A 249 4.50 -10.30 9.87
CA GLY A 249 3.58 -11.34 10.37
C GLY A 249 2.47 -10.79 11.27
N VAL A 250 2.23 -9.47 11.23
CA VAL A 250 1.25 -8.78 12.07
C VAL A 250 -0.08 -8.68 11.34
N VAL A 251 -1.13 -9.19 11.96
CA VAL A 251 -2.50 -9.06 11.46
C VAL A 251 -3.03 -7.67 11.83
N ALA A 252 -3.52 -6.95 10.82
CA ALA A 252 -4.17 -5.65 10.99
C ALA A 252 -5.56 -5.68 10.34
N HIS A 253 -6.48 -4.88 10.89
CA HIS A 253 -7.77 -4.65 10.26
C HIS A 253 -7.74 -3.32 9.51
N ALA A 254 -8.13 -3.33 8.23
CA ALA A 254 -8.21 -2.14 7.39
C ALA A 254 -9.63 -1.91 6.89
N ALA A 255 -10.12 -0.67 6.99
CA ALA A 255 -11.47 -0.27 6.56
C ALA A 255 -11.55 1.24 6.34
N GLY A 256 -12.60 1.71 5.66
CA GLY A 256 -12.96 3.12 5.66
C GLY A 256 -13.60 3.52 6.99
N PHE A 257 -13.33 4.72 7.51
CA PHE A 257 -13.82 5.14 8.81
C PHE A 257 -15.36 5.13 8.88
N HIS A 258 -16.06 5.56 7.83
CA HIS A 258 -17.52 5.44 7.74
C HIS A 258 -18.02 3.98 7.82
N GLU A 259 -17.26 3.00 7.32
CA GLU A 259 -17.63 1.57 7.34
C GLU A 259 -17.52 0.99 8.75
N VAL A 260 -16.62 1.53 9.57
CA VAL A 260 -16.40 1.11 10.96
C VAL A 260 -17.65 1.33 11.82
N ALA A 261 -18.56 2.24 11.44
CA ALA A 261 -19.85 2.39 12.11
C ALA A 261 -20.68 1.10 12.10
N ALA A 262 -20.48 0.22 11.11
CA ALA A 262 -21.12 -1.10 11.03
C ALA A 262 -20.39 -2.19 11.84
N LEU A 263 -19.29 -1.85 12.53
CA LEU A 263 -18.46 -2.77 13.32
C LEU A 263 -18.47 -2.39 14.82
N PRO A 264 -19.62 -2.49 15.51
CA PRO A 264 -19.82 -1.89 16.83
C PRO A 264 -18.87 -2.45 17.92
N VAL A 265 -18.53 -3.74 17.85
CA VAL A 265 -17.60 -4.37 18.82
C VAL A 265 -16.18 -3.86 18.59
N LEU A 266 -15.73 -3.83 17.33
CA LEU A 266 -14.39 -3.35 17.00
C LEU A 266 -14.22 -1.87 17.33
N ARG A 267 -15.24 -1.05 17.04
CA ARG A 267 -15.28 0.36 17.40
C ARG A 267 -15.19 0.56 18.91
N ARG A 268 -15.89 -0.24 19.70
CA ARG A 268 -15.81 -0.19 21.18
C ARG A 268 -14.40 -0.53 21.68
N GLU A 269 -13.79 -1.58 21.16
CA GLU A 269 -12.42 -1.94 21.55
C GLU A 269 -11.41 -0.88 21.12
N ALA A 270 -11.59 -0.26 19.94
CA ALA A 270 -10.77 0.86 19.50
C ALA A 270 -10.84 2.06 20.46
N ILE A 271 -12.05 2.41 20.92
CA ILE A 271 -12.25 3.48 21.92
C ILE A 271 -11.58 3.12 23.25
N ARG A 272 -11.71 1.85 23.71
CA ARG A 272 -11.05 1.40 24.95
C ARG A 272 -9.52 1.45 24.82
N GLY A 273 -8.97 0.92 23.73
CA GLY A 273 -7.52 0.97 23.47
C GLY A 273 -6.98 2.38 23.26
N SER A 274 -7.82 3.31 22.79
CA SER A 274 -7.51 4.74 22.74
C SER A 274 -7.48 5.37 24.14
N ALA A 275 -8.42 5.01 25.03
CA ALA A 275 -8.46 5.53 26.40
C ALA A 275 -7.30 5.04 27.27
N GLU A 276 -6.86 3.79 27.11
CA GLU A 276 -5.66 3.26 27.79
C GLU A 276 -4.36 3.96 27.38
N ALA A 277 -4.35 4.66 26.25
CA ALA A 277 -3.22 5.48 25.80
C ALA A 277 -3.29 6.94 26.31
N ASP A 278 -4.36 7.34 26.98
CA ASP A 278 -4.48 8.66 27.59
C ASP A 278 -3.65 8.74 28.87
N VAL A 279 -2.60 9.56 28.83
CA VAL A 279 -1.62 9.81 29.91
C VAL A 279 -2.28 10.39 31.17
N PHE A 280 -3.52 10.89 31.06
CA PHE A 280 -4.27 11.46 32.18
C PHE A 280 -5.25 10.48 32.85
N THR A 281 -5.29 9.21 32.43
CA THR A 281 -6.08 8.17 33.12
C THR A 281 -5.44 7.86 34.47
N ASP A 282 -6.13 8.17 35.57
CA ASP A 282 -5.66 7.90 36.94
C ASP A 282 -5.90 6.41 37.29
N PRO A 283 -4.83 5.60 37.44
CA PRO A 283 -4.94 4.17 37.76
C PRO A 283 -5.57 3.88 39.14
N PHE A 284 -5.73 4.91 39.98
CA PHE A 284 -6.25 4.79 41.34
C PHE A 284 -7.73 5.17 41.47
N GLU A 285 -8.31 5.89 40.51
CA GLU A 285 -9.76 6.19 40.48
C GLU A 285 -10.57 5.17 39.67
N ASP A 286 -9.98 4.59 38.62
CA ASP A 286 -10.59 3.56 37.78
C ASP A 286 -9.86 2.21 37.95
N PRO A 287 -10.34 1.29 38.82
CA PRO A 287 -9.68 0.01 39.01
C PRO A 287 -9.79 -0.81 37.72
N ILE A 288 -8.69 -0.88 36.98
CA ILE A 288 -8.47 -1.87 35.94
C ILE A 288 -8.53 -3.23 36.66
N GLU A 289 -9.46 -4.10 36.27
CA GLU A 289 -9.43 -5.49 36.74
C GLU A 289 -8.09 -6.11 36.29
N ASP A 290 -7.14 -6.23 37.23
CA ASP A 290 -5.74 -6.69 37.05
C ASP A 290 -5.59 -8.17 36.62
N VAL A 291 -6.64 -8.75 36.04
CA VAL A 291 -6.57 -10.07 35.43
C VAL A 291 -7.10 -9.93 34.01
N PRO A 292 -6.22 -9.87 32.98
CA PRO A 292 -6.69 -10.11 31.63
C PRO A 292 -7.39 -11.47 31.66
N PRO A 293 -8.70 -11.55 31.32
CA PRO A 293 -9.39 -12.82 31.30
C PRO A 293 -8.58 -13.77 30.41
N HIS A 294 -8.46 -15.04 30.81
CA HIS A 294 -7.74 -16.03 30.01
C HIS A 294 -8.26 -15.97 28.55
N GLY A 295 -7.40 -15.54 27.62
CA GLY A 295 -7.78 -15.23 26.24
C GLY A 295 -7.91 -13.74 25.88
N ALA A 296 -7.36 -12.81 26.68
CA ALA A 296 -7.31 -11.39 26.33
C ALA A 296 -6.66 -11.17 24.96
N LEU A 297 -7.39 -10.48 24.09
CA LEU A 297 -6.91 -10.07 22.77
C LEU A 297 -5.72 -9.11 22.94
N PRO A 298 -4.76 -9.07 21.99
CA PRO A 298 -3.70 -8.08 22.02
C PRO A 298 -4.31 -6.67 22.00
N ALA A 299 -3.75 -5.73 22.76
CA ALA A 299 -4.22 -4.35 22.81
C ALA A 299 -4.35 -3.79 21.39
N VAL A 300 -5.52 -3.22 21.07
CA VAL A 300 -5.76 -2.64 19.75
C VAL A 300 -5.14 -1.24 19.67
N ARG A 301 -4.63 -0.87 18.49
CA ARG A 301 -4.08 0.46 18.23
C ARG A 301 -4.79 1.08 17.02
N PRO A 302 -5.72 2.03 17.24
CA PRO A 302 -6.34 2.77 16.15
C PRO A 302 -5.31 3.69 15.46
N VAL A 303 -5.24 3.59 14.14
CA VAL A 303 -4.40 4.46 13.29
C VAL A 303 -5.29 5.03 12.19
N LEU A 304 -5.53 6.33 12.25
CA LEU A 304 -6.27 7.07 11.24
C LEU A 304 -5.32 7.48 10.12
N LEU A 305 -5.62 7.00 8.92
CA LEU A 305 -4.91 7.35 7.69
C LEU A 305 -5.72 8.39 6.93
N GLY A 306 -5.07 9.39 6.37
CA GLY A 306 -5.76 10.26 5.42
C GLY A 306 -4.84 10.83 4.36
N VAL A 307 -5.41 10.99 3.17
CA VAL A 307 -4.75 11.52 1.97
C VAL A 307 -5.35 12.89 1.64
N LEU A 308 -4.55 13.76 1.04
CA LEU A 308 -4.94 15.09 0.57
C LEU A 308 -6.34 15.11 -0.08
N ALA A 309 -7.17 16.08 0.33
CA ALA A 309 -8.41 16.41 -0.36
C ALA A 309 -8.12 17.33 -1.54
N ASP A 310 -8.74 17.07 -2.68
CA ASP A 310 -8.81 18.02 -3.79
C ASP A 310 -9.84 19.08 -3.41
N THR A 311 -9.39 20.30 -3.10
CA THR A 311 -10.24 21.38 -2.55
C THR A 311 -11.28 21.88 -3.53
N ASP A 312 -11.21 21.49 -4.81
CA ASP A 312 -12.22 21.83 -5.82
C ASP A 312 -13.53 21.01 -5.66
N THR A 313 -13.54 20.03 -4.76
CA THR A 313 -14.77 19.41 -4.28
C THR A 313 -15.09 19.88 -2.87
N ASP A 314 -16.15 20.67 -2.73
CA ASP A 314 -16.79 21.15 -1.48
C ASP A 314 -17.38 20.01 -0.63
N THR A 315 -16.80 18.80 -0.68
CA THR A 315 -17.39 17.55 -0.18
C THR A 315 -16.42 16.77 0.72
N GLY A 316 -16.62 16.88 2.03
CA GLY A 316 -16.72 15.69 2.91
C GLY A 316 -15.47 15.18 3.65
N THR A 317 -14.23 15.43 3.19
CA THR A 317 -13.07 14.75 3.79
C THR A 317 -12.56 15.37 5.10
N GLU A 318 -12.46 16.70 5.19
CA GLU A 318 -12.18 17.38 6.46
C GLU A 318 -13.23 17.05 7.56
N PRO A 319 -14.54 17.07 7.28
CA PRO A 319 -15.52 16.71 8.31
C PRO A 319 -15.48 15.21 8.67
N GLU A 320 -15.16 14.31 7.74
CA GLU A 320 -14.99 12.88 8.07
C GLU A 320 -13.78 12.65 8.97
N ARG A 321 -12.64 13.29 8.67
CA ARG A 321 -11.44 13.25 9.54
C ARG A 321 -11.71 13.87 10.91
N ALA A 322 -12.38 15.04 10.97
CA ALA A 322 -12.75 15.66 12.24
C ALA A 322 -13.68 14.76 13.06
N THR A 323 -14.65 14.12 12.41
CA THR A 323 -15.55 13.13 13.05
C THR A 323 -14.77 11.92 13.56
N ALA A 324 -13.77 11.46 12.80
CA ALA A 324 -12.92 10.35 13.21
C ALA A 324 -12.08 10.68 14.45
N LEU A 325 -11.52 11.88 14.51
CA LEU A 325 -10.75 12.39 15.65
C LEU A 325 -11.64 12.61 16.87
N ASP A 326 -12.85 13.13 16.71
CA ASP A 326 -13.82 13.26 17.80
C ASP A 326 -14.21 11.89 18.38
N ALA A 327 -14.35 10.88 17.52
CA ALA A 327 -14.66 9.52 17.95
C ALA A 327 -13.46 8.78 18.58
N LEU A 328 -12.22 9.14 18.21
CA LEU A 328 -10.98 8.50 18.66
C LEU A 328 -9.89 9.55 18.92
N PRO A 329 -9.98 10.31 20.03
CA PRO A 329 -9.09 11.44 20.28
C PRO A 329 -7.62 11.05 20.50
N ALA A 330 -7.34 9.81 20.92
CA ALA A 330 -5.96 9.31 21.09
C ALA A 330 -5.53 8.33 19.99
N ALA A 331 -6.25 8.27 18.86
CA ALA A 331 -5.77 7.52 17.70
C ALA A 331 -4.49 8.13 17.13
N ASP A 332 -3.59 7.28 16.64
CA ASP A 332 -2.46 7.77 15.87
C ASP A 332 -2.97 8.33 14.54
N VAL A 333 -2.55 9.53 14.18
CA VAL A 333 -2.89 10.13 12.89
C VAL A 333 -1.66 10.08 12.02
N VAL A 334 -1.77 9.42 10.87
CA VAL A 334 -0.68 9.34 9.89
C VAL A 334 -1.15 9.91 8.58
N THR A 335 -0.57 11.05 8.22
CA THR A 335 -0.77 11.72 6.95
C THR A 335 0.58 11.95 6.28
N ALA A 336 0.58 12.06 4.96
CA ALA A 336 1.78 12.38 4.18
C ALA A 336 1.79 13.85 3.73
N ASP A 337 0.66 14.55 3.84
CA ASP A 337 0.36 15.83 3.18
C ASP A 337 1.25 17.00 3.58
N ALA A 338 1.51 17.20 4.87
CA ALA A 338 2.31 18.33 5.36
C ALA A 338 3.80 18.26 4.94
N GLU A 339 4.21 17.11 4.41
CA GLU A 339 5.62 16.77 4.17
C GLU A 339 5.97 16.70 2.67
N LEU A 340 4.95 16.73 1.79
CA LEU A 340 5.15 16.69 0.35
C LEU A 340 5.60 18.04 -0.20
N MET A 341 6.39 18.00 -1.27
CA MET A 341 6.72 19.19 -2.07
C MET A 341 5.63 19.47 -3.10
N VAL A 342 4.94 18.42 -3.57
CA VAL A 342 3.74 18.53 -4.43
C VAL A 342 2.62 19.22 -3.65
N ARG A 343 2.06 20.28 -4.23
CA ARG A 343 1.02 21.09 -3.57
C ARG A 343 -0.37 20.52 -3.83
N GLN A 344 -1.31 20.88 -2.96
CA GLN A 344 -2.73 20.65 -3.20
C GLN A 344 -3.15 21.25 -4.55
N GLY A 345 -3.84 20.45 -5.37
CA GLY A 345 -4.27 20.81 -6.72
C GLY A 345 -3.24 20.51 -7.83
N ASP A 346 -2.00 20.15 -7.50
CA ASP A 346 -1.04 19.70 -8.50
C ASP A 346 -1.47 18.33 -9.08
N PRO A 347 -1.26 18.09 -10.40
CA PRO A 347 -1.58 16.80 -11.02
C PRO A 347 -0.94 15.62 -10.30
N GLY A 348 -1.77 14.73 -9.74
CA GLY A 348 -1.30 13.53 -9.04
C GLY A 348 -0.85 13.75 -7.59
N ALA A 349 -1.21 14.88 -6.96
CA ALA A 349 -0.92 15.12 -5.53
C ALA A 349 -1.46 14.01 -4.61
N ALA A 350 -2.72 13.59 -4.81
CA ALA A 350 -3.33 12.50 -4.05
C ALA A 350 -2.63 11.15 -4.30
N ALA A 351 -2.20 10.88 -5.54
CA ALA A 351 -1.45 9.68 -5.88
C ALA A 351 -0.07 9.66 -5.19
N SER A 352 0.59 10.82 -5.12
CA SER A 352 1.87 10.98 -4.43
C SER A 352 1.74 10.78 -2.92
N ALA A 353 0.76 11.43 -2.30
CA ALA A 353 0.46 11.23 -0.88
C ALA A 353 0.14 9.76 -0.54
N ALA A 354 -0.67 9.10 -1.38
CA ALA A 354 -1.01 7.69 -1.19
C ALA A 354 0.22 6.78 -1.32
N ALA A 355 1.08 7.02 -2.30
CA ALA A 355 2.29 6.23 -2.53
C ALA A 355 3.35 6.44 -1.42
N VAL A 356 3.51 7.67 -0.93
CA VAL A 356 4.38 7.99 0.21
C VAL A 356 3.88 7.31 1.48
N LEU A 357 2.58 7.39 1.77
CA LEU A 357 2.01 6.74 2.94
C LEU A 357 2.14 5.21 2.88
N ALA A 358 1.95 4.62 1.70
CA ALA A 358 2.20 3.20 1.45
C ALA A 358 3.67 2.83 1.72
N LEU A 359 4.62 3.59 1.17
CA LEU A 359 6.06 3.33 1.34
C LEU A 359 6.50 3.44 2.82
N ARG A 360 5.98 4.43 3.56
CA ARG A 360 6.22 4.56 5.00
C ARG A 360 5.80 3.32 5.77
N PHE A 361 4.65 2.74 5.41
CA PHE A 361 4.17 1.50 6.02
C PHE A 361 4.94 0.27 5.56
N ASP A 362 5.44 0.23 4.32
CA ASP A 362 6.36 -0.80 3.87
C ASP A 362 7.64 -0.79 4.74
N PHE A 363 8.26 0.39 4.95
CA PHE A 363 9.41 0.52 5.85
C PHE A 363 9.07 0.18 7.30
N ALA A 364 7.93 0.64 7.82
CA ALA A 364 7.52 0.34 9.19
C ALA A 364 7.29 -1.17 9.39
N ALA A 365 6.70 -1.85 8.41
CA ALA A 365 6.52 -3.30 8.44
C ALA A 365 7.85 -4.05 8.35
N LEU A 366 8.82 -3.54 7.58
CA LEU A 366 10.17 -4.10 7.53
C LEU A 366 10.91 -3.91 8.87
N TYR A 367 10.90 -2.71 9.44
CA TYR A 367 11.51 -2.45 10.75
C TYR A 367 10.89 -3.30 11.86
N LEU A 368 9.56 -3.42 11.86
CA LEU A 368 8.84 -4.27 12.80
C LEU A 368 9.17 -5.76 12.59
N GLY A 369 9.24 -6.23 11.34
CA GLY A 369 9.60 -7.61 11.04
C GLY A 369 11.03 -7.98 11.41
N LEU A 370 11.97 -7.02 11.25
CA LEU A 370 13.35 -7.15 11.67
C LEU A 370 13.47 -7.14 13.20
N SER A 371 12.74 -6.26 13.91
CA SER A 371 12.78 -6.19 15.37
C SER A 371 12.15 -7.42 16.04
N LEU A 372 11.12 -8.01 15.42
CA LEU A 372 10.49 -9.26 15.87
C LEU A 372 11.31 -10.51 15.49
N GLY A 373 12.37 -10.37 14.69
CA GLY A 373 13.18 -11.49 14.21
C GLY A 373 12.43 -12.46 13.28
N VAL A 374 11.34 -11.98 12.67
CA VAL A 374 10.54 -12.68 11.65
C VAL A 374 11.25 -12.60 10.29
N LEU A 375 11.86 -11.43 10.01
CA LEU A 375 12.77 -11.21 8.88
C LEU A 375 14.22 -11.50 9.29
N GLY A 376 15.08 -11.82 8.32
CA GLY A 376 16.53 -12.02 8.55
C GLY A 376 16.95 -13.45 8.93
N ARG A 377 16.01 -14.41 9.02
CA ARG A 377 16.35 -15.83 9.19
C ARG A 377 16.75 -16.49 7.85
N PRO A 378 17.75 -17.39 7.83
CA PRO A 378 18.07 -18.19 6.64
C PRO A 378 16.83 -18.98 6.22
N GLY A 379 16.34 -18.77 4.99
CA GLY A 379 15.18 -19.47 4.45
C GLY A 379 13.93 -18.61 4.21
N TRP A 380 13.94 -17.29 4.46
CA TRP A 380 12.95 -16.40 3.84
C TRP A 380 13.26 -16.28 2.33
N THR A 381 12.96 -17.32 1.59
CA THR A 381 12.86 -17.27 0.13
C THR A 381 11.45 -16.82 -0.18
N GLY A 382 11.29 -15.56 -0.58
CA GLY A 382 10.07 -15.08 -1.25
C GLY A 382 9.82 -15.75 -2.61
N SER A 383 10.32 -16.98 -2.83
CA SER A 383 9.94 -17.79 -3.97
C SER A 383 8.52 -18.27 -3.74
N VAL A 384 7.56 -17.54 -4.30
CA VAL A 384 6.40 -18.20 -4.90
C VAL A 384 7.00 -19.14 -5.93
N LEU A 385 7.21 -20.41 -5.57
CA LEU A 385 7.46 -21.59 -6.41
C LEU A 385 8.09 -22.69 -5.54
N GLU A 386 7.24 -23.54 -4.95
CA GLU A 386 7.38 -25.00 -5.10
C GLU A 386 6.05 -25.56 -5.65
#